data_AF-A0A7L3BIV3-F1
#
_entry.id   AF-A0A7L3BIV3-F1
#
_cell.length_a   1.000
_cell.length_b   1.000
_cell.length_c   1.000
_cell.angle_alpha   90.00
_cell.angle_beta   90.00
_cell.angle_gamma   90.00
#
_symmetry.space_group_name_H-M   'P 1'
#
loop_
_entity.id
_entity.type
_entity.pdbx_description
1 polymer ?
#
loop_
_entity_poly.entity_id
_entity_poly.type
_entity_poly.pdbx_seq_one_letter_code
_entity_poly.pdbx_strand_id
1 'polypeptide(L)' 'SAGVTEEKPFPCPDCGKTFSWKKNLSSHQRLHRDGRPFSCAECGRGFADKRHLTAHLRGHGGLPPYAC' A
#
# COMPACT_ATOMS: atom_id res chain seq x y z
N SER A 1 -11.75 -24.10 20.01
CA SER A 1 -11.12 -22.83 19.61
C SER A 1 -11.06 -22.73 18.11
N ALA A 2 -11.82 -21.82 17.51
CA ALA A 2 -11.59 -21.30 16.17
C ALA A 2 -12.40 -20.02 16.07
N GLY A 3 -11.75 -18.89 16.33
CA GLY A 3 -12.37 -17.58 16.28
C GLY A 3 -12.89 -17.30 14.88
N VAL A 4 -14.02 -16.59 14.81
CA VAL A 4 -14.59 -16.03 13.58
C VAL A 4 -13.44 -15.42 12.78
N THR A 5 -13.15 -16.08 11.66
CA THR A 5 -12.19 -15.57 10.69
C THR A 5 -12.79 -14.27 10.19
N GLU A 6 -12.07 -13.17 10.29
CA GLU A 6 -12.43 -11.96 9.55
C GLU A 6 -12.27 -12.30 8.05
N GLU A 7 -13.25 -13.02 7.50
CA GLU A 7 -13.31 -13.49 6.13
C GLU A 7 -13.57 -12.28 5.24
N LYS A 8 -12.52 -11.49 5.05
CA LYS A 8 -12.47 -10.49 3.99
C LYS A 8 -12.57 -11.24 2.67
N PRO A 9 -13.73 -11.22 1.99
CA PRO A 9 -14.02 -12.17 0.91
C PRO A 9 -13.31 -11.80 -0.39
N PHE A 10 -12.56 -10.70 -0.40
CA PHE A 10 -11.86 -10.19 -1.57
C PHE A 10 -10.33 -10.31 -1.40
N PRO A 11 -9.74 -11.49 -1.63
CA PRO A 11 -8.30 -11.66 -1.66
C PRO A 11 -7.67 -11.08 -2.94
N CYS A 12 -6.48 -10.53 -2.80
CA CYS A 12 -5.65 -10.14 -3.93
C CYS A 12 -4.91 -11.37 -4.48
N PRO A 13 -5.06 -11.69 -5.79
CA PRO A 13 -4.41 -12.86 -6.38
C PRO A 13 -2.88 -12.71 -6.51
N ASP A 14 -2.38 -11.48 -6.48
CA ASP A 14 -0.96 -11.18 -6.69
C ASP A 14 -0.15 -11.28 -5.39
N CYS A 15 -0.72 -10.85 -4.25
CA CYS A 15 0.00 -10.79 -2.97
C CYS A 15 -0.75 -11.40 -1.77
N GLY A 16 -1.92 -12.01 -1.99
CA GLY A 16 -2.71 -12.67 -0.95
C GLY A 16 -3.40 -11.77 0.07
N LYS A 17 -3.24 -10.43 -0.02
CA LYS A 17 -3.92 -9.49 0.89
C LYS A 17 -5.43 -9.51 0.73
N THR A 18 -6.16 -9.58 1.84
CA THR A 18 -7.62 -9.63 1.84
C THR A 18 -8.25 -8.28 2.18
N PHE A 19 -9.37 -7.97 1.51
CA PHE A 19 -10.12 -6.73 1.67
C PHE A 19 -11.59 -7.02 1.98
N SER A 20 -12.22 -6.18 2.80
CA SER A 20 -13.65 -6.32 3.12
C SER A 20 -14.56 -5.86 1.97
N TRP A 21 -14.03 -5.12 0.99
CA TRP A 21 -14.80 -4.54 -0.12
C TRP A 21 -14.08 -4.71 -1.47
N LYS A 22 -14.84 -5.07 -2.51
CA LYS A 22 -14.33 -5.18 -3.90
C LYS A 22 -13.71 -3.88 -4.41
N LYS A 23 -14.27 -2.71 -4.03
CA LYS A 23 -13.73 -1.38 -4.38
C LYS A 23 -12.31 -1.17 -3.85
N ASN A 24 -12.01 -1.66 -2.65
CA ASN A 24 -10.68 -1.58 -2.05
C ASN A 24 -9.71 -2.55 -2.75
N LEU A 25 -10.16 -3.77 -3.06
CA LEU A 25 -9.37 -4.73 -3.83
C LEU A 25 -9.03 -4.18 -5.23
N SER A 26 -10.01 -3.62 -5.94
CA SER A 26 -9.82 -3.06 -7.28
C SER A 26 -8.83 -1.89 -7.30
N SER A 27 -8.93 -0.96 -6.32
CA SER A 27 -7.92 0.09 -6.15
C SER A 27 -6.55 -0.46 -5.75
N HIS A 28 -6.51 -1.53 -4.95
CA HIS A 28 -5.27 -2.20 -4.60
C HIS A 28 -4.61 -2.89 -5.81
N GLN A 29 -5.38 -3.58 -6.66
CA GLN A 29 -4.86 -4.26 -7.84
C GLN A 29 -4.27 -3.29 -8.88
N ARG A 30 -4.79 -2.06 -8.96
CA ARG A 30 -4.17 -1.00 -9.78
C ARG A 30 -2.74 -0.70 -9.34
N LEU A 31 -2.42 -0.83 -8.06
CA LEU A 31 -1.05 -0.63 -7.55
C LEU A 31 -0.06 -1.72 -8.00
N HIS A 32 -0.55 -2.87 -8.44
CA HIS A 32 0.28 -3.94 -8.99
C HIS A 32 0.51 -3.75 -10.49
N ARG A 33 -0.54 -3.38 -11.23
CA ARG A 33 -0.48 -3.20 -12.69
C ARG A 33 0.21 -1.91 -13.13
N ASP A 34 -0.16 -0.79 -12.51
CA ASP A 34 0.38 0.54 -12.84
C ASP A 34 1.56 0.92 -11.93
N GLY A 35 1.96 -0.01 -11.06
CA GLY A 35 2.86 0.26 -9.96
C GLY A 35 2.24 1.23 -8.95
N ARG A 36 3.04 1.58 -7.96
CA ARG A 36 2.71 2.68 -7.06
C ARG A 36 3.40 3.92 -7.63
N PRO A 37 2.67 4.94 -8.08
CA PRO A 37 3.29 6.11 -8.72
C PRO A 37 4.24 6.86 -7.78
N PHE A 38 4.09 6.64 -6.47
CA PHE A 38 4.94 7.21 -5.44
C PHE A 38 5.69 6.10 -4.72
N SER A 39 6.99 5.96 -4.97
CA SER A 39 7.83 4.94 -4.33
C SER A 39 8.86 5.56 -3.41
N CYS A 40 9.07 4.93 -2.26
CA CYS A 40 10.16 5.29 -1.37
C CYS A 40 11.47 4.85 -2.01
N ALA A 41 12.38 5.79 -2.24
CA ALA A 41 13.70 5.51 -2.82
C ALA A 41 14.62 4.76 -1.84
N GLU A 42 14.39 4.87 -0.52
CA GLU A 42 15.24 4.23 0.48
C GLU A 42 14.94 2.73 0.63
N CYS A 43 13.65 2.37 0.70
CA CYS A 43 13.24 0.98 0.97
C CYS A 43 12.43 0.32 -0.15
N GLY A 44 12.21 1.02 -1.27
CA GLY A 44 11.45 0.52 -2.42
C GLY A 44 9.95 0.36 -2.16
N ARG A 45 9.45 0.75 -0.98
CA ARG A 45 8.03 0.64 -0.65
C ARG A 45 7.23 1.66 -1.44
N GLY A 46 6.31 1.19 -2.28
CA GLY A 46 5.43 2.09 -3.00
C GLY A 46 4.26 2.60 -2.13
N PHE A 47 3.59 3.67 -2.55
CA PHE A 47 2.36 4.25 -2.00
C PHE A 47 1.37 4.65 -3.11
N ALA A 48 0.08 4.54 -2.83
CA ALA A 48 -0.97 4.97 -3.75
C ALA A 48 -1.05 6.51 -3.87
N ASP A 49 -0.64 7.22 -2.82
CA ASP A 49 -0.76 8.67 -2.72
C ASP A 49 0.51 9.29 -2.14
N LYS A 50 0.84 10.51 -2.61
CA LYS A 50 1.98 11.29 -2.10
C LYS A 50 1.90 11.56 -0.59
N ARG A 51 0.69 11.80 -0.05
CA ARG A 51 0.49 12.05 1.39
C ARG A 51 0.98 10.88 2.25
N HIS A 52 0.69 9.66 1.81
CA HIS A 52 1.12 8.44 2.51
C HIS A 52 2.63 8.23 2.37
N LEU A 53 3.22 8.49 1.20
CA LEU A 53 4.68 8.49 1.03
C LEU A 53 5.36 9.52 1.95
N THR A 54 4.87 10.75 2.00
CA THR A 54 5.46 11.81 2.86
C THR A 54 5.40 11.45 4.34
N ALA A 55 4.27 10.93 4.83
CA ALA A 55 4.17 10.47 6.21
C ALA A 55 5.13 9.31 6.50
N HIS A 56 5.30 8.39 5.55
CA HIS A 56 6.26 7.30 5.65
C HIS A 56 7.71 7.78 5.69
N LEU A 57 8.10 8.73 4.83
CA LEU A 57 9.46 9.29 4.79
C LEU A 57 9.85 9.97 6.11
N ARG A 58 8.90 10.59 6.82
CA ARG A 58 9.15 11.13 8.17
C ARG A 58 9.63 10.08 9.16
N GLY A 59 9.17 8.83 9.02
CA GLY A 59 9.59 7.73 9.88
C GLY A 59 11.00 7.23 9.58
N HIS A 60 11.51 7.46 8.37
CA HIS A 60 12.89 7.16 8.00
C HIS A 60 13.89 8.20 8.53
N GLY A 61 13.41 9.35 9.03
CA GLY A 61 14.26 10.52 9.28
C GLY A 61 14.71 11.21 7.98
N GLY A 62 14.35 10.65 6.82
CA GLY A 62 14.60 11.21 5.49
C GLY A 62 13.71 12.41 5.24
N LEU A 63 14.32 13.60 5.28
CA LEU A 63 13.74 14.78 4.67
C LEU A 63 13.32 14.44 3.23
N PRO A 64 12.20 15.02 2.74
CA PRO A 64 11.74 14.74 1.40
C PRO A 64 12.85 15.00 0.37
N PRO A 65 12.86 14.30 -0.79
CA PRO A 65 13.90 14.41 -1.81
C PRO A 65 14.01 15.80 -2.46
N TYR A 66 13.14 16.74 -2.08
CA TYR A 66 13.16 18.14 -2.51
C TYR A 66 13.70 19.10 -1.45
N ALA A 67 14.27 18.60 -0.35
CA ALA A 67 15.03 19.43 0.57
C ALA A 67 16.43 19.66 -0.04
N CYS A 68 16.57 20.81 -0.70
CA CYS A 68 17.87 21.44 -0.94
C CYS A 68 18.57 21.75 0.38
#